data_AF-A0A4S2GN52-F1
#
_entry.id   AF-A0A4S2GN52-F1
#
_cell.length_a   1.000
_cell.length_b   1.000
_cell.length_c   1.000
_cell.angle_alpha   90.00
_cell.angle_beta   90.00
_cell.angle_gamma   90.00
#
_symmetry.space_group_name_H-M   'P 1'
#
loop_
_entity.id
_entity.type
_entity.pdbx_description
1 polymer ?
#
loop_
_entity_poly.entity_id
_entity_poly.type
_entity_poly.pdbx_seq_one_letter_code
_entity_poly.pdbx_strand_id
1 'polypeptide(L)'
;MAVTSLWHVKGSIKDVIDYIENPEKTVPNEDMQDFFDVFSYVKNPSKTNEGEYVSAINCLKETALQQMILTKKQYQKTGGYIAWHGYQSFKPDEVTPEQCHEIGLKLAREMWGDKYQIIVATHLDKGHLHNHFCFNSVS
;
A
#
# COMPACT_ATOMS: atom_id res chain seq x y z
N MET A 1 -3.77 -21.75 3.97
CA MET A 1 -2.40 -21.38 3.64
C MET A 1 -2.49 -20.22 2.67
N ALA A 2 -1.96 -19.06 3.05
CA ALA A 2 -2.03 -17.87 2.20
C ALA A 2 -0.96 -17.91 1.10
N VAL A 3 -1.26 -17.31 -0.05
CA VAL A 3 -0.29 -17.06 -1.12
C VAL A 3 0.19 -15.62 -1.01
N THR A 4 1.49 -15.40 -1.09
CA THR A 4 2.10 -14.08 -0.99
C THR A 4 2.97 -13.76 -2.21
N SER A 5 2.90 -12.53 -2.69
CA SER A 5 3.84 -12.00 -3.71
C SER A 5 4.26 -10.59 -3.35
N LEU A 6 5.45 -10.19 -3.79
CA LEU A 6 6.05 -8.88 -3.53
C LEU A 6 6.88 -8.45 -4.76
N TRP A 7 6.68 -7.23 -5.23
CA TRP A 7 7.40 -6.65 -6.36
C TRP A 7 7.71 -5.17 -6.12
N HIS A 8 8.71 -4.66 -6.85
CA HIS A 8 9.08 -3.26 -6.79
C HIS A 8 8.19 -2.43 -7.73
N VAL A 9 7.84 -1.22 -7.29
CA VAL A 9 7.13 -0.24 -8.12
C VAL A 9 8.18 0.68 -8.74
N LYS A 10 8.29 0.65 -10.07
CA LYS A 10 9.21 1.52 -10.81
C LYS A 10 8.56 2.87 -11.12
N GLY A 11 9.34 3.93 -10.95
CA GLY A 11 8.94 5.27 -11.37
C GLY A 11 9.78 6.36 -10.74
N SER A 12 9.19 7.55 -10.64
CA SER A 12 9.80 8.71 -10.00
C SER A 12 8.88 9.34 -8.97
N ILE A 13 9.46 10.08 -8.03
CA ILE A 13 8.68 10.90 -7.09
C ILE A 13 7.79 11.90 -7.84
N LYS A 14 8.24 12.38 -9.01
CA LYS A 14 7.46 13.32 -9.81
C LYS A 14 6.10 12.70 -10.17
N ASP A 15 6.08 11.47 -10.65
CA ASP A 15 4.83 10.78 -11.01
C ASP A 15 3.88 10.63 -9.80
N VAL A 16 4.44 10.41 -8.60
CA VAL A 16 3.69 10.34 -7.35
C VAL A 16 3.12 11.71 -6.96
N ILE A 17 3.90 12.77 -7.11
CA ILE A 17 3.43 14.15 -6.86
C ILE A 17 2.34 14.51 -7.88
N ASP A 18 2.56 14.26 -9.16
CA ASP A 18 1.62 14.53 -10.24
C ASP A 18 0.28 13.80 -10.02
N TYR A 19 0.31 12.56 -9.50
CA TYR A 19 -0.90 11.84 -9.09
C TYR A 19 -1.60 12.47 -7.89
N ILE A 20 -0.86 12.94 -6.87
CA ILE A 20 -1.46 13.62 -5.71
C ILE A 20 -2.15 14.92 -6.13
N GLU A 21 -1.51 15.68 -7.02
CA GLU A 21 -1.97 17.00 -7.46
C GLU A 21 -3.11 16.90 -8.46
N ASN A 22 -3.06 15.94 -9.40
CA ASN A 22 -4.07 15.81 -10.44
C ASN A 22 -4.26 14.35 -10.92
N PRO A 23 -4.97 13.51 -10.14
CA PRO A 23 -5.13 12.09 -10.47
C PRO A 23 -5.91 11.85 -11.78
N GLU A 24 -6.80 12.76 -12.18
CA GLU A 24 -7.59 12.63 -13.43
C GLU A 24 -6.77 12.89 -14.71
N LYS A 25 -5.64 13.60 -14.58
CA LYS A 25 -4.76 13.94 -15.72
C LYS A 25 -3.46 13.16 -15.74
N THR A 26 -3.19 12.40 -14.68
CA THR A 26 -2.00 11.55 -14.59
C THR A 26 -2.37 10.13 -15.04
N VAL A 27 -1.71 9.63 -16.08
CA VAL A 27 -1.86 8.24 -16.54
C VAL A 27 -0.69 7.42 -15.96
N PRO A 28 -0.88 6.72 -14.83
CA PRO A 28 0.15 5.86 -14.28
C PRO A 28 0.38 4.65 -15.20
N ASN A 29 1.59 4.08 -15.14
CA ASN A 29 1.81 2.73 -15.67
C ASN A 29 1.10 1.69 -14.78
N GLU A 30 1.02 0.44 -15.23
CA GLU A 30 0.31 -0.64 -14.51
C GLU A 30 0.81 -0.82 -13.06
N ASP A 31 2.13 -0.90 -12.85
CA ASP A 31 2.73 -1.02 -11.51
C ASP A 31 2.35 0.15 -10.58
N MET A 32 2.25 1.36 -11.13
CA MET A 32 1.86 2.56 -10.39
C MET A 32 0.37 2.63 -10.12
N GLN A 33 -0.46 2.15 -11.04
CA GLN A 33 -1.91 2.13 -10.83
C GLN A 33 -2.25 1.27 -9.62
N ASP A 34 -1.71 0.05 -9.53
CA ASP A 34 -1.89 -0.83 -8.38
C ASP A 34 -1.42 -0.16 -7.07
N PHE A 35 -0.24 0.48 -7.11
CA PHE A 35 0.30 1.23 -5.98
C PHE A 35 -0.65 2.35 -5.52
N PHE A 36 -1.15 3.16 -6.46
CA PHE A 36 -2.05 4.26 -6.15
C PHE A 36 -3.42 3.79 -5.70
N ASP A 37 -3.90 2.66 -6.20
CA ASP A 37 -5.17 2.08 -5.79
C ASP A 37 -5.17 1.82 -4.29
N VAL A 38 -4.08 1.29 -3.71
CA VAL A 38 -3.93 1.11 -2.26
C VAL A 38 -4.14 2.42 -1.48
N PHE A 39 -3.61 3.54 -1.97
CA PHE A 39 -3.84 4.85 -1.36
C PHE A 39 -5.21 5.45 -1.70
N SER A 40 -5.81 5.06 -2.82
CA SER A 40 -7.17 5.47 -3.18
C SER A 40 -8.17 4.92 -2.16
N TYR A 41 -7.94 3.73 -1.57
CA TYR A 41 -8.79 3.17 -0.52
C TYR A 41 -8.68 3.91 0.80
N VAL A 42 -7.55 4.58 1.07
CA VAL A 42 -7.46 5.55 2.17
C VAL A 42 -8.41 6.73 1.94
N LYS A 43 -8.56 7.17 0.69
CA LYS A 43 -9.38 8.33 0.29
C LYS A 43 -10.84 7.98 -0.02
N ASN A 44 -11.13 6.74 -0.46
CA ASN A 44 -12.45 6.25 -0.81
C ASN A 44 -12.83 5.04 0.09
N PRO A 45 -13.27 5.33 1.33
CA PRO A 45 -13.52 4.32 2.35
C PRO A 45 -14.65 3.33 2.00
N SER A 46 -15.51 3.63 1.02
CA SER A 46 -16.65 2.79 0.64
C SER A 46 -16.28 1.36 0.22
N LYS A 47 -15.06 1.12 -0.26
CA LYS A 47 -14.61 -0.20 -0.74
C LYS A 47 -13.90 -1.06 0.32
N THR A 48 -13.70 -0.53 1.53
CA THR A 48 -12.98 -1.19 2.64
C THR A 48 -13.79 -1.21 3.93
N ASN A 49 -15.13 -1.29 3.83
CA ASN A 49 -16.05 -1.10 4.95
C ASN A 49 -15.80 0.22 5.70
N GLU A 50 -15.95 1.33 4.99
CA GLU A 50 -15.68 2.69 5.51
C GLU A 50 -14.21 2.95 5.92
N GLY A 51 -13.24 2.24 5.33
CA GLY A 51 -11.82 2.44 5.66
C GLY A 51 -11.36 1.71 6.92
N GLU A 52 -12.19 0.83 7.46
CA GLU A 52 -11.92 0.04 8.67
C GLU A 52 -10.71 -0.88 8.49
N TYR A 53 -10.55 -1.47 7.30
CA TYR A 53 -9.45 -2.39 7.01
C TYR A 53 -8.27 -1.74 6.29
N VAL A 54 -7.96 -0.49 6.65
CA VAL A 54 -6.77 0.22 6.17
C VAL A 54 -5.98 0.77 7.34
N SER A 55 -4.74 0.30 7.46
CA SER A 55 -3.83 0.62 8.55
C SER A 55 -2.48 1.12 8.04
N ALA A 56 -1.82 1.93 8.84
CA ALA A 56 -0.49 2.46 8.57
C ALA A 56 0.50 2.06 9.67
N ILE A 57 1.76 1.84 9.30
CA ILE A 57 2.88 1.56 10.22
C ILE A 57 3.99 2.56 9.90
N ASN A 58 4.53 3.22 10.94
CA ASN A 58 5.56 4.26 10.85
C ASN A 58 5.19 5.49 10.01
N CYS A 59 3.92 5.66 9.67
CA CYS A 59 3.38 6.86 9.05
C CYS A 59 1.92 7.04 9.47
N LEU A 60 1.37 8.22 9.19
CA LEU A 60 -0.05 8.50 9.39
C LEU A 60 -0.80 8.11 8.12
N LYS A 61 -1.91 7.40 8.26
CA LYS A 61 -2.70 6.87 7.14
C LYS A 61 -3.04 7.97 6.12
N GLU A 62 -3.48 9.12 6.61
CA GLU A 62 -3.99 10.24 5.80
C GLU A 62 -2.89 10.97 5.02
N THR A 63 -1.64 10.90 5.50
CA THR A 63 -0.49 11.61 4.91
C THR A 63 0.63 10.67 4.50
N ALA A 64 0.38 9.37 4.44
CA ALA A 64 1.39 8.34 4.21
C ALA A 64 2.20 8.60 2.94
N LEU A 65 1.53 8.93 1.83
CA LEU A 65 2.20 9.19 0.56
C LEU A 65 3.11 10.44 0.62
N GLN A 66 2.66 11.50 1.30
CA GLN A 66 3.46 12.71 1.51
C GLN A 66 4.70 12.40 2.38
N GLN A 67 4.52 11.63 3.45
CA GLN A 67 5.62 11.22 4.32
C GLN A 67 6.63 10.33 3.59
N MET A 68 6.18 9.41 2.72
CA MET A 68 7.07 8.59 1.89
C MET A 68 7.89 9.44 0.91
N ILE A 69 7.26 10.45 0.29
CA ILE A 69 7.94 11.40 -0.60
C ILE A 69 9.01 12.19 0.16
N LEU A 70 8.70 12.68 1.37
CA LEU A 70 9.65 13.44 2.20
C LEU A 70 10.89 12.60 2.55
N THR A 71 10.69 11.36 3.01
CA THR A 71 11.79 10.42 3.30
C THR A 71 12.67 10.23 2.07
N LYS A 72 12.09 10.00 0.89
CA LYS A 72 12.88 9.83 -0.33
C LYS A 72 13.67 11.06 -0.75
N LYS A 73 13.09 12.26 -0.60
CA LYS A 73 13.79 13.51 -0.87
C LYS A 73 15.00 13.66 0.06
N GLN A 74 14.84 13.35 1.35
CA GLN A 74 15.92 13.38 2.32
C GLN A 74 17.10 12.46 1.94
N TYR A 75 16.83 11.25 1.44
CA TYR A 75 17.87 10.31 0.99
C TYR A 75 18.31 10.50 -0.47
N GLN A 76 17.80 11.51 -1.18
CA GLN A 76 18.11 11.76 -2.59
C GLN A 76 17.81 10.54 -3.51
N LYS A 77 16.78 9.75 -3.16
CA LYS A 77 16.35 8.56 -3.91
C LYS A 77 15.03 8.84 -4.64
N THR A 78 15.11 9.71 -5.64
CA THR A 78 13.93 10.30 -6.31
C THR A 78 13.42 9.53 -7.53
N GLY A 79 14.10 8.47 -7.95
CA GLY A 79 13.72 7.64 -9.09
C GLY A 79 14.20 6.20 -8.98
N GLY A 80 13.85 5.38 -9.97
CA GLY A 80 14.13 3.94 -9.96
C GLY A 80 13.00 3.20 -9.24
N TYR A 81 13.26 2.67 -8.04
CA TYR A 81 12.25 2.00 -7.24
C TYR A 81 11.65 2.95 -6.23
N ILE A 82 10.38 3.28 -6.40
CA ILE A 82 9.69 4.23 -5.52
C ILE A 82 8.99 3.52 -4.35
N ALA A 83 8.58 2.28 -4.51
CA ALA A 83 7.93 1.55 -3.43
C ALA A 83 8.07 0.05 -3.66
N TRP A 84 7.60 -0.70 -2.67
CA TRP A 84 7.28 -2.11 -2.80
C TRP A 84 5.79 -2.29 -2.69
N HIS A 85 5.22 -3.13 -3.55
CA HIS A 85 3.84 -3.56 -3.49
C HIS A 85 3.81 -5.07 -3.32
N GLY A 86 2.97 -5.56 -2.42
CA GLY A 86 2.74 -6.98 -2.26
C GLY A 86 1.28 -7.30 -1.99
N TYR A 87 0.96 -8.58 -2.07
CA TYR A 87 -0.32 -9.10 -1.59
C TYR A 87 -0.15 -10.36 -0.75
N GLN A 88 -1.16 -10.63 0.08
CA GLN A 88 -1.37 -11.90 0.78
C GLN A 88 -2.82 -12.31 0.61
N SER A 89 -3.06 -13.39 -0.14
CA SER A 89 -4.41 -13.88 -0.46
C SER A 89 -4.72 -15.17 0.27
N PHE A 90 -5.94 -15.28 0.78
CA PHE A 90 -6.47 -16.46 1.48
C PHE A 90 -7.45 -17.20 0.60
N LYS A 91 -7.67 -18.49 0.86
CA LYS A 91 -8.76 -19.21 0.20
C LYS A 91 -10.11 -18.63 0.65
N PRO A 92 -11.16 -18.73 -0.19
CA PRO A 92 -12.52 -18.40 0.25
C PRO A 92 -12.86 -19.11 1.57
N ASP A 93 -13.54 -18.39 2.47
CA ASP A 93 -14.01 -18.87 3.77
C ASP A 93 -12.91 -19.35 4.76
N GLU A 94 -11.63 -19.11 4.47
CA GLU A 94 -10.53 -19.53 5.33
C GLU A 94 -10.32 -18.61 6.55
N VAL A 95 -10.61 -17.32 6.38
CA VAL A 95 -10.45 -16.27 7.40
C VAL A 95 -11.62 -15.30 7.34
N THR A 96 -11.92 -14.65 8.46
CA THR A 96 -12.81 -13.48 8.47
C THR A 96 -12.06 -12.22 7.97
N PRO A 97 -12.75 -11.14 7.58
CA PRO A 97 -12.11 -9.85 7.25
C PRO A 97 -11.16 -9.34 8.34
N GLU A 98 -11.57 -9.45 9.61
CA GLU A 98 -10.78 -9.03 10.77
C GLU A 98 -9.52 -9.88 10.92
N GLN A 99 -9.65 -11.20 10.80
CA GLN A 99 -8.51 -12.12 10.84
C GLN A 99 -7.55 -11.88 9.68
N CYS A 100 -8.09 -11.68 8.46
CA CYS A 100 -7.31 -11.35 7.28
C CYS A 100 -6.44 -10.10 7.55
N HIS A 101 -7.06 -9.01 8.02
CA HIS A 101 -6.36 -7.77 8.30
C HIS A 101 -5.33 -7.91 9.43
N GLU A 102 -5.69 -8.60 10.52
CA GLU A 102 -4.79 -8.83 11.66
C GLU A 102 -3.55 -9.63 11.26
N ILE A 103 -3.72 -10.68 10.45
CA ILE A 103 -2.62 -11.48 9.92
C ILE A 103 -1.72 -10.61 9.02
N GLY A 104 -2.32 -9.79 8.15
CA GLY A 104 -1.57 -8.85 7.31
C GLY A 104 -0.75 -7.85 8.13
N LEU A 105 -1.34 -7.29 9.17
CA LEU A 105 -0.66 -6.38 10.09
C LEU A 105 0.51 -7.02 10.82
N LYS A 106 0.35 -8.26 11.31
CA LYS A 106 1.43 -9.01 11.95
C LYS A 106 2.58 -9.26 10.97
N LEU A 107 2.27 -9.75 9.78
CA LEU A 107 3.27 -9.97 8.73
C LEU A 107 4.02 -8.67 8.38
N ALA A 108 3.30 -7.57 8.18
CA ALA A 108 3.92 -6.29 7.83
C ALA A 108 4.85 -5.77 8.92
N ARG A 109 4.45 -5.91 10.20
CA ARG A 109 5.28 -5.52 11.35
C ARG A 109 6.55 -6.37 11.41
N GLU A 110 6.43 -7.69 11.30
CA GLU A 110 7.56 -8.61 11.39
C GLU A 110 8.56 -8.44 10.24
N MET A 111 8.08 -8.20 9.02
CA MET A 111 8.94 -8.15 7.84
C MET A 111 9.58 -6.78 7.59
N TRP A 112 8.83 -5.70 7.83
CA TRP A 112 9.23 -4.36 7.36
C TRP A 112 9.01 -3.26 8.41
N GLY A 113 8.31 -3.57 9.50
CA GLY A 113 7.83 -2.59 10.49
C GLY A 113 8.91 -1.93 11.33
N ASP A 114 10.13 -2.47 11.38
CA ASP A 114 11.24 -1.85 12.12
C ASP A 114 11.85 -0.65 11.39
N LYS A 115 11.62 -0.54 10.08
CA LYS A 115 12.33 0.44 9.23
C LYS A 115 11.39 1.26 8.37
N TYR A 116 10.46 0.62 7.67
CA TYR A 116 9.76 1.26 6.56
C TYR A 116 8.43 1.87 6.97
N GLN A 117 8.03 2.90 6.23
CA GLN A 117 6.65 3.42 6.24
C GLN A 117 5.80 2.46 5.40
N ILE A 118 4.69 1.95 5.95
CA ILE A 118 3.88 0.89 5.34
C ILE A 118 2.40 1.22 5.43
N ILE A 119 1.66 0.96 4.36
CA ILE A 119 0.20 0.85 4.33
C ILE A 119 -0.18 -0.62 4.15
N VAL A 120 -1.15 -1.06 4.94
CA VAL A 120 -1.80 -2.37 4.82
C VAL A 120 -3.28 -2.13 4.53
N ALA A 121 -3.78 -2.67 3.43
CA ALA A 121 -5.19 -2.55 3.04
C ALA A 121 -5.78 -3.94 2.76
N THR A 122 -6.93 -4.26 3.34
CA THR A 122 -7.63 -5.53 3.05
C THR A 122 -8.77 -5.29 2.09
N HIS A 123 -8.81 -6.06 1.01
CA HIS A 123 -9.87 -6.03 0.01
C HIS A 123 -10.91 -7.12 0.28
N LEU A 124 -12.18 -6.72 0.24
CA LEU A 124 -13.35 -7.57 0.50
C LEU A 124 -14.21 -7.80 -0.75
N ASP A 125 -13.87 -7.16 -1.87
CA ASP A 125 -14.72 -6.98 -3.06
C ASP A 125 -14.51 -8.06 -4.13
N LYS A 126 -13.39 -8.78 -4.08
CA LYS A 126 -13.14 -9.95 -4.91
C LYS A 126 -13.51 -11.16 -4.08
N GLY A 127 -14.13 -12.20 -4.65
CA GLY A 127 -14.68 -13.38 -3.95
C GLY A 127 -13.72 -14.22 -3.07
N HIS A 128 -12.56 -13.69 -2.72
CA HIS A 128 -11.64 -14.14 -1.69
C HIS A 128 -10.96 -12.92 -1.01
N LEU A 129 -10.68 -13.06 0.28
CA LEU A 129 -10.03 -12.00 1.06
C LEU A 129 -8.53 -11.94 0.79
N HIS A 130 -8.02 -10.73 0.66
CA HIS A 130 -6.59 -10.50 0.48
C HIS A 130 -6.13 -9.16 1.06
N ASN A 131 -4.91 -9.14 1.57
CA ASN A 131 -4.22 -7.94 2.00
C ASN A 131 -3.33 -7.43 0.87
N HIS A 132 -3.20 -6.11 0.77
CA HIS A 132 -2.17 -5.42 0.02
C HIS A 132 -1.22 -4.73 0.99
N PHE A 133 0.06 -4.79 0.65
CA PHE A 133 1.14 -4.11 1.37
C PHE A 133 1.77 -3.10 0.42
N CYS A 134 1.88 -1.86 0.87
CA CYS A 134 2.54 -0.82 0.12
C CYS A 134 3.50 -0.08 1.04
N PHE A 135 4.80 -0.12 0.74
CA PHE A 135 5.81 0.49 1.61
C PHE A 135 6.94 1.16 0.87
N ASN A 136 7.54 2.14 1.54
CA ASN A 136 8.63 2.93 0.97
C ASN A 136 9.84 2.04 0.66
N SER A 137 10.58 2.35 -0.41
CA SER A 137 11.83 1.64 -0.74
C SER A 137 13.05 2.18 0.00
N VAL A 138 12.85 3.21 0.84
CA VAL A 138 13.87 3.82 1.71
C VAL A 138 13.26 4.17 3.07
N SER A 139 14.10 4.24 4.11
CA SER A 139 13.75 4.50 5.51
C SER A 139 14.88 5.26 6.18
#